data_AF-A0A972F309-F1
#
_entry.id   AF-A0A972F309-F1
#
_cell.length_a   1.000
_cell.length_b   1.000
_cell.length_c   1.000
_cell.angle_alpha   90.00
_cell.angle_beta   90.00
_cell.angle_gamma   90.00
#
_symmetry.space_group_name_H-M   'P 1'
#
loop_
_entity.id
_entity.type
_entity.pdbx_description
1 polymer ?
#
loop_
_entity_poly.entity_id
_entity_poly.type
_entity_poly.pdbx_seq_one_letter_code
_entity_poly.pdbx_strand_id
1 'polypeptide(L)'
;MKEEFNKGTYALFPDTDCIVLAFEAEEEKAEKVDAILDEHINSKKRYGYNYLTLIFSLLLGKAVESKRHRRTCMEFVAYALSESEIHEFDKQLQMVHPMEVLNDFSQNVVYRGKMRDINLEYFL
;
A
#
# COMPACT_ATOMS: atom_id res chain seq x y z
N MET A 1 -4.96 9.00 -4.35
CA MET A 1 -4.24 8.87 -5.64
C MET A 1 -4.47 7.46 -6.13
N LYS A 2 -4.72 7.25 -7.43
CA LYS A 2 -4.83 5.91 -8.01
C LYS A 2 -3.68 5.76 -9.00
N GLU A 3 -2.82 4.76 -8.79
CA GLU A 3 -1.82 4.36 -9.78
C GLU A 3 -2.42 3.27 -10.68
N GLU A 4 -1.99 3.24 -11.93
CA GLU A 4 -2.43 2.25 -12.92
C GLU A 4 -1.21 1.75 -13.68
N PHE A 5 -1.18 0.46 -14.03
CA PHE A 5 -0.14 -0.08 -14.89
C PHE A 5 -0.11 0.68 -16.21
N ASN A 6 1.09 0.95 -16.72
CA ASN A 6 1.35 1.74 -17.93
C ASN A 6 0.88 3.20 -17.88
N LYS A 7 0.59 3.75 -16.70
CA LYS A 7 0.34 5.19 -16.49
C LYS A 7 1.10 5.71 -15.26
N GLY A 8 1.05 7.03 -15.07
CA GLY A 8 1.53 7.67 -13.85
C GLY A 8 2.99 7.34 -13.54
N THR A 9 3.25 7.03 -12.27
CA THR A 9 4.62 6.76 -11.80
C THR A 9 5.18 5.48 -12.40
N TYR A 10 4.34 4.44 -12.58
CA TYR A 10 4.77 3.14 -13.10
C TYR A 10 5.23 3.21 -14.56
N ALA A 11 4.60 4.04 -15.38
CA ALA A 11 5.05 4.27 -16.75
C ALA A 11 6.37 5.06 -16.86
N LEU A 12 6.64 5.94 -15.90
CA LEU A 12 7.85 6.76 -15.89
C LEU A 12 9.11 5.97 -15.53
N PHE A 13 8.94 4.86 -14.80
CA PHE A 13 10.06 4.05 -14.31
C PHE A 13 9.89 2.55 -14.64
N PRO A 14 9.86 2.18 -15.94
CA PRO A 14 9.54 0.82 -16.39
C PRO A 14 10.56 -0.25 -15.96
N ASP A 15 11.81 0.15 -15.72
CA ASP A 15 12.90 -0.75 -15.30
C ASP A 15 13.05 -0.85 -13.77
N THR A 16 12.10 -0.30 -13.01
CA THR A 16 12.05 -0.45 -11.54
C THR A 16 11.83 -1.91 -11.17
N ASP A 17 12.60 -2.41 -10.20
CA ASP A 17 12.35 -3.71 -9.60
C ASP A 17 11.04 -3.70 -8.83
N CYS A 18 10.19 -4.67 -9.10
CA CYS A 18 8.83 -4.76 -8.58
C CYS A 18 8.62 -6.13 -7.93
N ILE A 19 7.89 -6.12 -6.82
CA ILE A 19 7.43 -7.30 -6.11
C ILE A 19 5.92 -7.14 -5.89
N VAL A 20 5.15 -8.20 -6.12
CA VAL A 20 3.73 -8.26 -5.78
C VAL A 20 3.51 -9.32 -4.72
N LEU A 21 2.79 -8.93 -3.67
CA LEU A 21 2.36 -9.80 -2.58
C LEU A 21 0.86 -10.07 -2.74
N ALA A 22 0.45 -11.33 -2.61
CA ALA A 22 -0.96 -11.71 -2.57
C ALA A 22 -1.31 -12.22 -1.16
N PHE A 23 -2.38 -11.70 -0.58
CA PHE A 23 -2.85 -12.12 0.73
C PHE A 23 -4.09 -12.98 0.54
N GLU A 24 -4.03 -14.23 1.02
CA GLU A 24 -5.22 -15.05 1.14
C GLU A 24 -6.02 -14.56 2.35
N ALA A 25 -7.29 -14.28 2.15
CA ALA A 25 -8.19 -13.78 3.18
C ALA A 25 -9.57 -14.40 3.01
N GLU A 26 -10.29 -14.53 4.13
CA GLU A 26 -11.71 -14.89 4.12
C GLU A 26 -12.51 -13.83 3.35
N GLU A 27 -13.57 -14.25 2.67
CA GLU A 27 -14.40 -13.39 1.82
C GLU A 27 -14.87 -12.13 2.56
N GLU A 28 -15.36 -12.27 3.81
CA GLU A 28 -15.78 -11.13 4.64
C GLU A 28 -14.66 -10.10 4.87
N LYS A 29 -13.41 -10.55 5.02
CA LYS A 29 -12.25 -9.66 5.21
C LYS A 29 -11.87 -8.97 3.92
N ALA A 30 -11.94 -9.69 2.79
CA ALA A 30 -11.72 -9.09 1.47
C ALA A 30 -12.78 -8.02 1.16
N GLU A 31 -14.05 -8.27 1.47
CA GLU A 31 -15.13 -7.28 1.32
C GLU A 31 -14.90 -6.01 2.16
N LYS A 32 -14.31 -6.13 3.36
CA LYS A 32 -13.89 -4.97 4.17
C LYS A 32 -12.81 -4.15 3.45
N VAL A 33 -11.83 -4.79 2.81
CA VAL A 33 -10.82 -4.09 2.00
C VAL A 33 -11.48 -3.36 0.83
N ASP A 34 -12.39 -4.02 0.11
CA ASP A 34 -13.10 -3.42 -1.02
C ASP A 34 -13.91 -2.19 -0.58
N ALA A 35 -14.62 -2.26 0.54
CA ALA A 35 -15.34 -1.13 1.11
C ALA A 35 -14.42 0.06 1.45
N ILE A 36 -13.24 -0.21 2.03
CA ILE A 36 -12.22 0.81 2.33
C ILE A 36 -11.69 1.46 1.05
N LEU A 37 -11.40 0.64 0.03
CA LEU A 37 -10.92 1.12 -1.27
C LEU A 37 -11.98 1.99 -1.95
N ASP A 38 -13.23 1.54 -1.98
CA ASP A 38 -14.36 2.25 -2.57
C ASP A 38 -14.61 3.59 -1.86
N GLU A 39 -14.56 3.64 -0.54
CA GLU A 39 -14.71 4.89 0.20
C GLU A 39 -13.60 5.88 -0.19
N HIS A 40 -12.36 5.40 -0.29
CA HIS A 40 -11.20 6.22 -0.62
C HIS A 40 -11.23 6.72 -2.07
N ILE A 41 -11.65 5.87 -3.01
CA ILE A 41 -11.79 6.18 -4.43
C ILE A 41 -12.95 7.14 -4.68
N ASN A 42 -14.08 6.98 -3.97
CA ASN A 42 -15.25 7.84 -4.17
C ASN A 42 -15.15 9.17 -3.41
N SER A 43 -14.35 9.24 -2.36
CA SER A 43 -14.15 10.44 -1.54
C SER A 43 -12.81 11.14 -1.76
N LYS A 44 -12.27 11.17 -2.99
CA LYS A 44 -10.90 11.67 -3.27
C LYS A 44 -10.60 13.09 -2.76
N LYS A 45 -11.61 13.95 -2.61
CA LYS A 45 -11.43 15.33 -2.06
C LYS A 45 -11.18 15.34 -0.56
N ARG A 46 -11.64 14.31 0.16
CA ARG A 46 -11.46 14.14 1.62
C ARG A 46 -10.06 13.60 1.94
N TYR A 47 -9.58 12.69 1.11
CA TYR A 47 -8.34 11.97 1.34
C TYR A 47 -7.14 12.64 0.65
N GLY A 48 -6.00 12.67 1.32
CA GLY A 48 -4.77 13.26 0.79
C GLY A 48 -3.53 12.45 1.10
N TYR A 49 -2.42 12.79 0.46
CA TYR A 49 -1.13 12.15 0.74
C TYR A 49 -0.39 12.87 1.87
N ASN A 50 0.22 12.12 2.79
CA ASN A 50 1.03 12.64 3.89
C ASN A 50 2.53 12.73 3.53
N TYR A 51 2.88 13.74 2.74
CA TYR A 51 4.27 13.96 2.32
C TYR A 51 5.23 14.28 3.48
N LEU A 52 4.74 14.89 4.56
CA LEU A 52 5.57 15.20 5.73
C LEU A 52 6.03 13.92 6.41
N THR A 53 5.14 12.98 6.71
CA THR A 53 5.54 11.68 7.26
C THR A 53 6.49 10.93 6.34
N LEU A 54 6.30 10.97 5.01
CA LEU A 54 7.24 10.33 4.09
C LEU A 54 8.67 10.90 4.24
N ILE A 55 8.82 12.22 4.26
CA ILE A 55 10.13 12.87 4.37
C ILE A 55 10.77 12.63 5.74
N PHE A 56 10.00 12.80 6.82
CA PHE A 56 10.51 12.65 8.18
C PHE A 56 10.82 11.20 8.55
N SER A 57 10.04 10.24 8.06
CA SER A 57 10.33 8.82 8.27
C SER A 57 11.63 8.41 7.59
N LEU A 58 11.86 8.86 6.34
CA LEU A 58 13.08 8.57 5.60
C LEU A 58 14.33 9.21 6.22
N LEU A 59 14.24 10.45 6.68
CA LEU A 59 15.41 11.21 7.15
C LEU A 59 15.69 11.07 8.64
N LEU A 60 14.65 10.89 9.46
CA LEU A 60 14.73 10.98 10.93
C LEU A 60 14.15 9.77 11.65
N GLY A 61 13.60 8.79 10.93
CA GLY A 61 12.93 7.63 11.54
C GLY A 61 11.72 8.02 12.39
N LYS A 62 11.01 9.09 12.03
CA LYS A 62 9.86 9.61 12.78
C LYS A 62 8.66 9.85 11.88
N ALA A 63 7.48 9.48 12.35
CA ALA A 63 6.22 9.92 11.76
C ALA A 63 5.86 11.32 12.26
N VAL A 64 5.16 12.06 11.41
CA VAL A 64 4.53 13.34 11.79
C VAL A 64 3.03 13.11 11.84
N GLU A 65 2.39 13.59 12.90
CA GLU A 65 0.95 13.52 13.05
C GLU A 65 0.28 14.22 11.86
N SER A 66 -0.52 13.48 11.09
CA SER A 66 -1.19 14.03 9.91
C SER A 66 -2.54 14.61 10.26
N LYS A 67 -2.99 15.55 9.41
CA LYS A 67 -4.41 15.94 9.40
C LYS A 67 -5.27 14.71 9.13
N ARG A 68 -6.49 14.67 9.71
CA ARG A 68 -7.48 13.61 9.45
C ARG A 68 -7.56 13.33 7.94
N HIS A 69 -7.54 12.04 7.58
CA HIS A 69 -7.64 11.52 6.20
C HIS A 69 -6.41 11.71 5.30
N ARG A 70 -5.23 12.04 5.85
CA ARG A 70 -3.97 12.05 5.08
C ARG A 70 -3.05 10.93 5.51
N ARG A 71 -2.67 10.05 4.57
CA ARG A 71 -1.80 8.89 4.82
C ARG A 71 -0.69 8.80 3.77
N THR A 72 0.44 8.18 4.12
CA THR A 72 1.41 7.73 3.09
C THR A 72 0.86 6.51 2.33
N CYS A 73 1.54 6.09 1.26
CA CYS A 73 1.15 4.88 0.52
C CYS A 73 1.16 3.64 1.43
N MET A 74 2.23 3.43 2.19
CA MET A 74 2.35 2.29 3.09
C MET A 74 1.43 2.39 4.29
N GLU A 75 1.26 3.58 4.87
CA GLU A 75 0.30 3.79 5.98
C GLU A 75 -1.13 3.46 5.54
N PHE A 76 -1.51 3.76 4.29
CA PHE A 76 -2.82 3.39 3.76
C PHE A 76 -2.99 1.87 3.63
N VAL A 77 -1.98 1.17 3.10
CA VAL A 77 -2.02 -0.30 3.01
C VAL A 77 -2.07 -0.93 4.41
N ALA A 78 -1.27 -0.44 5.36
CA ALA A 78 -1.29 -0.91 6.74
C ALA A 78 -2.65 -0.67 7.41
N TYR A 79 -3.27 0.48 7.17
CA TYR A 79 -4.64 0.78 7.59
C TYR A 79 -5.65 -0.18 6.99
N ALA A 80 -5.60 -0.43 5.68
CA ALA A 80 -6.53 -1.34 5.01
C ALA A 80 -6.42 -2.77 5.56
N LEU A 81 -5.19 -3.28 5.75
CA LEU A 81 -4.96 -4.62 6.32
C LEU A 81 -5.40 -4.73 7.79
N SER A 82 -5.18 -3.68 8.58
CA SER A 82 -5.56 -3.67 10.00
C SER A 82 -7.07 -3.58 10.20
N GLU A 83 -7.76 -2.69 9.49
CA GLU A 83 -9.21 -2.50 9.62
C GLU A 83 -10.03 -3.63 9.00
N SER A 84 -9.44 -4.36 8.05
CA SER A 84 -10.04 -5.59 7.49
C SER A 84 -9.71 -6.85 8.27
N GLU A 85 -8.93 -6.74 9.35
CA GLU A 85 -8.54 -7.87 10.21
C GLU A 85 -7.72 -8.95 9.44
N ILE A 86 -7.04 -8.54 8.36
CA ILE A 86 -6.10 -9.39 7.61
C ILE A 86 -4.76 -9.44 8.34
N HIS A 87 -4.30 -8.31 8.88
CA HIS A 87 -3.07 -8.26 9.66
C HIS A 87 -3.04 -7.09 10.65
N GLU A 88 -2.65 -7.36 11.90
CA GLU A 88 -2.43 -6.36 12.94
C GLU A 88 -0.94 -6.03 13.04
N PHE A 89 -0.62 -4.73 13.04
CA PHE A 89 0.76 -4.24 13.19
C PHE A 89 1.04 -3.89 14.65
N ASP A 90 2.23 -4.27 15.13
CA ASP A 90 2.71 -4.01 16.50
C ASP A 90 3.18 -2.56 16.76
N LYS A 91 2.98 -1.68 15.78
CA LYS A 91 3.47 -0.31 15.76
C LYS A 91 2.43 0.64 15.16
N GLN A 92 2.66 1.94 15.33
CA GLN A 92 1.84 2.95 14.66
C GLN A 92 1.89 2.76 13.14
N LEU A 93 0.73 2.73 12.47
CA LEU A 93 0.62 2.49 11.03
C LEU A 93 1.48 3.44 10.17
N GLN A 94 1.69 4.67 10.66
CA GLN A 94 2.54 5.70 10.02
C GLN A 94 4.03 5.32 9.98
N MET A 95 4.43 4.37 10.82
CA MET A 95 5.80 3.86 10.97
C MET A 95 6.01 2.51 10.27
N VAL A 96 4.97 1.95 9.64
CA VAL A 96 5.11 0.71 8.89
C VAL A 96 5.87 0.97 7.59
N HIS A 97 6.97 0.24 7.38
CA HIS A 97 7.81 0.39 6.19
C HIS A 97 7.58 -0.74 5.17
N PRO A 98 7.61 -0.45 3.85
CA PRO A 98 7.38 -1.47 2.82
C PRO A 98 8.33 -2.67 2.91
N MET A 99 9.59 -2.46 3.28
CA MET A 99 10.59 -3.53 3.39
C MET A 99 10.35 -4.44 4.60
N GLU A 100 9.77 -3.92 5.68
CA GLU A 100 9.38 -4.74 6.83
C GLU A 100 8.24 -5.67 6.44
N VAL A 101 7.20 -5.11 5.82
CA VAL A 101 6.07 -5.88 5.28
C VAL A 101 6.54 -6.94 4.27
N LEU A 102 7.46 -6.59 3.38
CA LEU A 102 8.04 -7.58 2.46
C LEU A 102 8.75 -8.72 3.18
N ASN A 103 9.46 -8.45 4.27
CA ASN A 103 10.16 -9.48 5.03
C ASN A 103 9.15 -10.40 5.74
N ASP A 104 8.16 -9.81 6.39
CA ASP A 104 7.13 -10.53 7.16
C ASP A 104 6.20 -11.36 6.26
N PHE A 105 6.01 -10.93 5.01
CA PHE A 105 5.16 -11.60 4.02
C PHE A 105 5.93 -12.12 2.81
N SER A 106 7.21 -12.46 3.00
CA SER A 106 8.06 -12.93 1.88
C SER A 106 7.54 -14.22 1.23
N GLN A 107 6.81 -15.05 1.98
CA GLN A 107 6.14 -16.26 1.46
C GLN A 107 4.93 -15.95 0.56
N ASN A 108 4.39 -14.73 0.61
CA ASN A 108 3.23 -14.30 -0.16
C ASN A 108 3.61 -13.68 -1.52
N VAL A 109 4.89 -13.73 -1.90
CA VAL A 109 5.36 -13.18 -3.18
C VAL A 109 4.82 -14.01 -4.34
N VAL A 110 4.00 -13.37 -5.18
CA VAL A 110 3.45 -13.97 -6.42
C VAL A 110 4.14 -13.46 -7.68
N TYR A 111 4.92 -12.38 -7.57
CA TYR A 111 5.72 -11.85 -8.68
C TYR A 111 6.97 -11.15 -8.18
N ARG A 112 8.08 -11.34 -8.91
CA ARG A 112 9.34 -10.61 -8.74
C ARG A 112 9.98 -10.38 -10.09
N GLY A 113 10.12 -9.13 -10.51
CA GLY A 113 10.64 -8.79 -11.83
C GLY A 113 10.64 -7.29 -12.09
N LYS A 114 10.75 -6.88 -13.35
CA LYS A 114 10.67 -5.46 -13.71
C LYS A 114 9.21 -4.99 -13.78
N MET A 115 8.96 -3.71 -13.52
CA MET A 115 7.63 -3.12 -13.67
C MET A 115 7.06 -3.33 -15.08
N ARG A 116 7.89 -3.22 -16.13
CA ARG A 116 7.47 -3.43 -17.52
C ARG A 116 7.08 -4.86 -17.88
N ASP A 117 7.49 -5.84 -17.08
CA ASP A 117 7.24 -7.26 -17.35
C ASP A 117 6.00 -7.78 -16.60
N ILE A 118 5.34 -6.91 -15.82
CA ILE A 118 4.13 -7.28 -15.09
C ILE A 118 2.96 -7.48 -16.07
N ASN A 119 2.38 -8.68 -16.06
CA ASN A 119 1.13 -8.98 -16.76
C ASN A 119 0.01 -9.14 -15.72
N LEU A 120 -1.11 -8.45 -15.92
CA LEU A 120 -2.28 -8.55 -15.04
C LEU A 120 -2.89 -9.96 -15.02
N GLU A 121 -2.71 -10.73 -16.10
CA GLU A 121 -3.12 -12.14 -16.16
C GLU A 121 -2.38 -13.03 -15.14
N TYR A 122 -1.28 -12.56 -14.54
CA TYR A 122 -0.63 -13.30 -13.45
C TYR A 122 -1.44 -13.33 -12.15
N PHE A 123 -2.48 -12.51 -12.03
CA PHE A 123 -3.21 -12.29 -10.78
C PHE A 123 -4.73 -12.49 -10.90
N LEU A 124 -5.22 -12.97 -12.06
CA LEU A 124 -6.62 -13.30 -12.34
C LEU A 124 -6.79 -14.82 -12.45
#